data_AF-A0A953L0Q6-F1
#
_entry.id   AF-A0A953L0Q6-F1
#
_cell.length_a   1.000
_cell.length_b   1.000
_cell.length_c   1.000
_cell.angle_alpha   90.00
_cell.angle_beta   90.00
_cell.angle_gamma   90.00
#
_symmetry.space_group_name_H-M   'P 1'
#
loop_
_entity.id
_entity.type
_entity.pdbx_description
1 polymer ?
#
loop_
_entity_poly.entity_id
_entity_poly.type
_entity_poly.pdbx_seq_one_letter_code
_entity_poly.pdbx_strand_id
1 'polypeptide(L)'
;MNKLPIQILPFILLSIFGAFQSCMTKIVNPAMNVGDDKAFVQCYLNPDEDTITLALSVAKGTSSDGRKIDPGILPEASVILKNGSDRKLMHFHSWNNNLAIFYLEASELSVLPGNTYHLEVTYADLLHLESVTTVPDTDFDFEHTETGSGPDINGDLMYRFKATLRDDPGSDNYYRLTLEENEYHSVIHQEFISDDDNQNTHPTIQFYVDEYYYAEGTKVCVSSMNEDTYLFLSRIQYILDQSGNPFAEPSSLHSNIEGGLGIFGGWKMISKDLK
;
A
#
# COMPACT_ATOMS: atom_id res chain seq x y z
N MET A 1 50.73 59.26 5.45
CA MET A 1 50.39 60.26 4.40
C MET A 1 50.47 59.48 3.09
N ASN A 2 49.39 59.06 2.44
CA ASN A 2 48.29 59.87 1.89
C ASN A 2 46.93 59.19 2.01
N LYS A 3 45.89 60.02 2.03
CA LYS A 3 44.47 59.71 2.19
C LYS A 3 43.79 59.44 0.82
N LEU A 4 42.90 58.43 0.81
CA LEU A 4 41.57 58.25 0.16
C LEU A 4 41.07 59.21 -0.95
N PRO A 5 40.25 58.74 -1.93
CA PRO A 5 38.79 58.51 -1.74
C PRO A 5 38.22 57.21 -2.43
N ILE A 6 37.23 56.47 -1.88
CA ILE A 6 35.75 56.68 -1.82
C ILE A 6 35.17 56.88 -3.24
N GLN A 7 34.34 56.03 -3.86
CA GLN A 7 32.98 55.51 -3.53
C GLN A 7 32.60 54.49 -4.64
N ILE A 8 31.84 53.41 -4.40
CA ILE A 8 30.39 53.26 -4.69
C ILE A 8 29.94 51.87 -4.14
N LEU A 9 28.84 51.87 -3.38
CA LEU A 9 28.04 50.74 -2.85
C LEU A 9 26.98 50.30 -3.91
N PRO A 10 26.08 49.29 -3.75
CA PRO A 10 26.09 47.94 -3.16
C PRO A 10 25.83 46.84 -4.24
N PHE A 11 26.08 45.56 -3.96
CA PHE A 11 25.23 44.48 -4.50
C PHE A 11 25.10 43.36 -3.49
N ILE A 12 23.88 43.22 -2.98
CA ILE A 12 23.38 42.04 -2.29
C ILE A 12 23.30 40.92 -3.33
N LEU A 13 23.89 39.76 -3.05
CA LEU A 13 23.31 38.49 -3.48
C LEU A 13 23.53 37.45 -2.38
N LEU A 14 22.51 37.38 -1.53
CA LEU A 14 22.17 36.26 -0.69
C LEU A 14 21.54 35.19 -1.60
N SER A 15 22.17 34.03 -1.73
CA SER A 15 21.53 32.78 -2.15
C SER A 15 22.57 31.66 -2.07
N ILE A 16 22.66 30.96 -0.94
CA ILE A 16 21.98 29.66 -0.75
C ILE A 16 22.16 28.79 -1.99
N PHE A 17 23.23 28.02 -2.04
CA PHE A 17 23.31 26.89 -2.96
C PHE A 17 24.12 25.77 -2.31
N GLY A 18 23.45 24.64 -2.06
CA GLY A 18 24.11 23.35 -2.04
C GLY A 18 24.26 22.63 -0.69
N ALA A 19 23.37 22.84 0.27
CA ALA A 19 23.14 21.85 1.32
C ALA A 19 22.40 20.64 0.74
N PHE A 20 23.06 19.85 -0.10
CA PHE A 20 22.63 18.48 -0.41
C PHE A 20 23.22 17.54 0.64
N GLN A 21 22.85 17.76 1.89
CA GLN A 21 22.78 16.68 2.87
C GLN A 21 21.34 16.18 2.80
N SER A 22 21.05 15.39 1.77
CA SER A 22 19.91 14.49 1.82
C SER A 22 20.25 13.48 2.93
N CYS A 23 19.85 13.81 4.15
CA CYS A 23 19.57 12.79 5.13
C CYS A 23 18.36 12.04 4.60
N MET A 24 18.60 11.06 3.72
CA MET A 24 17.76 9.87 3.75
C MET A 24 17.85 9.37 5.19
N THR A 25 16.79 9.59 5.97
CA THR A 25 16.56 8.80 7.16
C THR A 25 16.58 7.36 6.67
N LYS A 26 17.69 6.70 6.93
CA LYS A 26 17.81 5.26 6.79
C LYS A 26 16.62 4.72 7.58
N ILE A 27 15.59 4.25 6.87
CA ILE A 27 14.50 3.51 7.48
C ILE A 27 15.20 2.52 8.38
N VAL A 28 14.89 2.59 9.68
CA VAL A 28 15.44 1.68 10.67
C VAL A 28 15.14 0.32 10.09
N ASN A 29 16.14 -0.33 9.53
CA ASN A 29 16.04 -1.70 9.12
C ASN A 29 16.09 -2.40 10.48
N PRO A 30 14.96 -2.79 11.09
CA PRO A 30 15.03 -3.47 12.37
C PRO A 30 15.95 -4.64 12.11
N ALA A 31 17.04 -4.75 12.88
CA ALA A 31 18.01 -5.80 12.70
C ALA A 31 17.26 -7.14 12.70
N MET A 32 17.04 -7.70 11.51
CA MET A 32 16.28 -8.92 11.34
C MET A 32 17.17 -10.04 11.86
N ASN A 33 16.93 -10.48 13.08
CA ASN A 33 17.46 -11.76 13.52
C ASN A 33 16.68 -12.83 12.74
N VAL A 34 17.29 -13.33 11.67
CA VAL A 34 16.74 -14.31 10.71
C VAL A 34 16.12 -15.55 11.41
N GLY A 35 16.46 -15.78 12.68
CA GLY A 35 15.98 -16.91 13.48
C GLY A 35 14.62 -16.79 14.16
N ASP A 36 14.10 -15.58 14.42
CA ASP A 36 12.91 -15.38 15.28
C ASP A 36 11.59 -15.44 14.50
N ASP A 37 10.56 -16.02 15.12
CA ASP A 37 9.18 -15.87 14.66
C ASP A 37 8.73 -14.41 14.81
N LYS A 38 7.98 -13.91 13.82
CA LYS A 38 7.38 -12.57 13.80
C LYS A 38 5.88 -12.67 13.62
N ALA A 39 5.14 -11.83 14.33
CA ALA A 39 3.73 -11.65 14.04
C ALA A 39 3.60 -10.88 12.71
N PHE A 40 2.62 -11.24 11.91
CA PHE A 40 2.36 -10.67 10.60
C PHE A 40 0.95 -10.12 10.56
N VAL A 41 0.82 -8.83 10.24
CA VAL A 41 -0.45 -8.10 10.21
C VAL A 41 -0.79 -7.72 8.77
N GLN A 42 -2.04 -7.90 8.36
CA GLN A 42 -2.59 -7.25 7.18
C GLN A 42 -3.89 -6.56 7.56
N CYS A 43 -3.95 -5.25 7.38
CA CYS A 43 -5.14 -4.46 7.58
C CYS A 43 -5.14 -3.31 6.57
N TYR A 44 -6.24 -3.14 5.85
CA TYR A 44 -6.37 -2.06 4.87
C TYR A 44 -7.61 -1.24 5.22
N LEU A 45 -7.46 0.08 5.21
CA LEU A 45 -8.53 1.04 5.41
C LEU A 45 -9.06 1.48 4.06
N ASN A 46 -10.35 1.25 3.83
CA ASN A 46 -11.07 1.68 2.64
C ASN A 46 -12.34 2.46 3.06
N PRO A 47 -12.49 3.74 2.69
CA PRO A 47 -13.71 4.52 2.98
C PRO A 47 -14.99 3.93 2.41
N ASP A 48 -14.88 3.12 1.35
CA ASP A 48 -16.04 2.58 0.63
C ASP A 48 -16.53 1.22 1.18
N GLU A 49 -15.82 0.65 2.15
CA GLU A 49 -16.19 -0.62 2.79
C GLU A 49 -16.99 -0.39 4.07
N ASP A 50 -17.94 -1.29 4.35
CA ASP A 50 -18.73 -1.27 5.59
C ASP A 50 -17.99 -1.90 6.78
N THR A 51 -16.90 -2.61 6.52
CA THR A 51 -16.17 -3.40 7.52
C THR A 51 -14.67 -3.24 7.34
N ILE A 52 -13.98 -2.97 8.45
CA ILE A 52 -12.51 -3.00 8.52
C ILE A 52 -12.10 -4.38 8.99
N THR A 53 -11.26 -5.07 8.23
CA THR A 53 -10.74 -6.40 8.60
C THR A 53 -9.24 -6.34 8.89
N LEU A 54 -8.83 -7.03 9.95
CA LEU A 54 -7.43 -7.29 10.27
C LEU A 54 -7.17 -8.79 10.30
N ALA A 55 -6.17 -9.21 9.53
CA ALA A 55 -5.63 -10.55 9.51
C ALA A 55 -4.31 -10.59 10.31
N LEU A 56 -4.25 -11.45 11.32
CA LEU A 56 -3.08 -11.65 12.18
C LEU A 56 -2.57 -13.09 12.06
N SER A 57 -1.30 -13.26 11.70
CA SER A 57 -0.64 -14.57 11.55
C SER A 57 0.80 -14.56 12.08
N VAL A 58 1.53 -15.66 11.91
CA VAL A 58 2.95 -15.78 12.30
C VAL A 58 3.81 -16.11 11.09
N ALA A 59 4.76 -15.23 10.77
CA ALA A 59 5.88 -15.54 9.89
C ALA A 59 6.93 -16.33 10.69
N LYS A 60 7.20 -17.57 10.28
CA LYS A 60 8.11 -18.48 11.00
C LYS A 60 9.57 -18.14 10.72
N GLY A 61 10.37 -18.00 11.78
CA GLY A 61 11.81 -17.79 11.69
C GLY A 61 12.55 -19.07 11.32
N THR A 62 13.78 -18.95 10.80
CA THR A 62 14.53 -20.10 10.27
C THR A 62 15.35 -20.87 11.31
N SER A 63 15.52 -20.32 12.52
CA SER A 63 16.35 -20.92 13.57
C SER A 63 15.50 -21.70 14.56
N SER A 64 15.99 -22.84 15.05
CA SER A 64 15.37 -23.56 16.18
C SER A 64 15.43 -22.76 17.48
N ASP A 65 16.46 -21.94 17.65
CA ASP A 65 16.80 -21.29 18.92
C ASP A 65 16.29 -19.85 19.00
N GLY A 66 15.65 -19.37 17.94
CA GLY A 66 15.00 -18.06 17.91
C GLY A 66 13.73 -18.03 18.74
N ARG A 67 13.27 -16.82 19.09
CA ARG A 67 11.98 -16.59 19.75
C ARG A 67 10.87 -17.25 18.94
N LYS A 68 10.00 -18.02 19.60
CA LYS A 68 8.85 -18.68 18.98
C LYS A 68 7.55 -18.02 19.39
N ILE A 69 6.63 -17.93 18.44
CA ILE A 69 5.25 -17.51 18.69
C ILE A 69 4.37 -18.75 18.49
N ASP A 70 3.62 -19.10 19.53
CA ASP A 70 2.54 -20.07 19.44
C ASP A 70 1.35 -19.41 18.74
N PRO A 71 0.90 -19.88 17.55
CA PRO A 71 -0.26 -19.34 16.87
C PRO A 71 -1.57 -19.40 17.68
N GLY A 72 -1.63 -20.24 18.73
CA GLY A 72 -2.76 -20.28 19.66
C GLY A 72 -2.99 -18.99 20.45
N ILE A 73 -2.01 -18.08 20.52
CA ILE A 73 -2.17 -16.79 21.20
C ILE A 73 -2.85 -15.73 20.34
N LEU A 74 -2.90 -15.92 19.01
CA LEU A 74 -3.37 -14.88 18.08
C LEU A 74 -4.84 -14.47 18.32
N PRO A 75 -5.79 -15.39 18.58
CA PRO A 75 -7.18 -15.03 18.88
C PRO A 75 -7.34 -14.20 20.15
N GLU A 76 -6.39 -14.28 21.08
CA GLU A 76 -6.43 -13.61 22.38
C GLU A 76 -5.86 -12.18 22.33
N ALA A 77 -5.35 -11.74 21.18
CA ALA A 77 -4.78 -10.42 21.01
C ALA A 77 -5.83 -9.31 21.15
N SER A 78 -5.47 -8.24 21.86
CA SER A 78 -6.24 -7.00 21.87
C SER A 78 -5.85 -6.18 20.64
N VAL A 79 -6.79 -6.00 19.71
CA VAL A 79 -6.60 -5.24 18.48
C VAL A 79 -7.37 -3.93 18.58
N ILE A 80 -6.67 -2.81 18.55
CA ILE A 80 -7.26 -1.48 18.70
C ILE A 80 -6.98 -0.62 17.49
N LEU A 81 -8.02 0.01 16.96
CA LEU A 81 -7.94 1.04 15.93
C LEU A 81 -8.29 2.41 16.53
N LYS A 82 -7.50 3.42 16.20
CA LYS A 82 -7.65 4.80 16.71
C LYS A 82 -7.75 5.80 15.57
N ASN A 83 -8.58 6.83 15.74
CA ASN A 83 -8.60 8.05 14.93
C ASN A 83 -8.77 9.24 15.88
N GLY A 84 -7.72 10.08 16.02
CA GLY A 84 -7.74 11.15 17.03
C GLY A 84 -7.99 10.62 18.45
N SER A 85 -9.06 11.07 19.10
CA SER A 85 -9.47 10.59 20.43
C SER A 85 -10.30 9.31 20.41
N ASP A 86 -10.87 8.93 19.26
CA ASP A 86 -11.68 7.72 19.16
C ASP A 86 -10.79 6.49 19.16
N ARG A 87 -11.12 5.55 20.05
CA ARG A 87 -10.39 4.29 20.24
C ARG A 87 -11.40 3.15 20.26
N LYS A 88 -11.28 2.22 19.32
CA LYS A 88 -12.18 1.05 19.20
C LYS A 88 -11.39 -0.24 19.28
N LEU A 89 -11.90 -1.16 20.09
CA LEU A 89 -11.44 -2.54 20.14
C LEU A 89 -12.12 -3.29 18.99
N MET A 90 -11.34 -3.92 18.11
CA MET A 90 -11.88 -4.77 17.05
C MET A 90 -12.42 -6.07 17.65
N HIS A 91 -13.49 -6.60 17.06
CA HIS A 91 -14.11 -7.85 17.47
C HIS A 91 -13.36 -9.02 16.84
N PHE A 92 -13.15 -10.09 17.60
CA PHE A 92 -12.66 -11.34 17.04
C PHE A 92 -13.73 -11.99 16.14
N HIS A 93 -13.33 -12.44 14.95
CA HIS A 93 -14.22 -13.08 13.97
C HIS A 93 -14.00 -14.59 13.89
N SER A 94 -12.79 -15.02 13.51
CA SER A 94 -12.51 -16.43 13.22
C SER A 94 -11.02 -16.76 13.35
N TRP A 95 -10.72 -18.07 13.46
CA TRP A 95 -9.36 -18.59 13.52
C TRP A 95 -9.26 -19.96 12.88
N ASN A 96 -8.18 -20.20 12.12
CA ASN A 96 -7.94 -21.48 11.41
C ASN A 96 -6.62 -22.17 11.82
N ASN A 97 -6.20 -22.01 13.07
CA ASN A 97 -4.92 -22.41 13.65
C ASN A 97 -3.72 -21.50 13.35
N ASN A 98 -3.66 -20.84 12.18
CA ASN A 98 -2.51 -20.02 11.81
C ASN A 98 -2.84 -18.56 11.51
N LEU A 99 -4.12 -18.26 11.31
CA LEU A 99 -4.63 -16.94 10.97
C LEU A 99 -5.82 -16.62 11.88
N ALA A 100 -5.72 -15.53 12.64
CA ALA A 100 -6.82 -14.94 13.38
C ALA A 100 -7.35 -13.73 12.60
N ILE A 101 -8.67 -13.64 12.48
CA ILE A 101 -9.36 -12.53 11.82
C ILE A 101 -10.08 -11.70 12.88
N PHE A 102 -9.88 -10.39 12.82
CA PHE A 102 -10.58 -9.39 13.62
C PHE A 102 -11.31 -8.43 12.68
N TYR A 103 -12.42 -7.86 13.13
CA TYR A 103 -13.19 -6.90 12.36
C TYR A 103 -13.71 -5.74 13.20
N LEU A 104 -14.02 -4.63 12.54
CA LEU A 104 -14.72 -3.49 13.12
C LEU A 104 -15.70 -2.94 12.08
N GLU A 105 -16.94 -2.72 12.48
CA GLU A 105 -17.94 -2.13 11.60
C GLU A 105 -17.63 -0.63 11.37
N ALA A 106 -17.81 -0.14 10.14
CA ALA A 106 -17.61 1.27 9.79
C ALA A 106 -18.55 2.21 10.57
N SER A 107 -19.66 1.67 11.10
CA SER A 107 -20.56 2.37 12.02
C SER A 107 -19.96 2.60 13.42
N GLU A 108 -18.97 1.82 13.83
CA GLU A 108 -18.27 1.98 15.10
C GLU A 108 -17.10 2.97 15.00
N LEU A 109 -16.42 3.00 13.85
CA LEU A 109 -15.40 3.96 13.47
C LEU A 109 -15.35 4.12 11.96
N SER A 110 -15.79 5.29 11.46
CA SER A 110 -15.80 5.55 10.02
C SER A 110 -14.39 5.80 9.48
N VAL A 111 -14.09 5.20 8.33
CA VAL A 111 -12.87 5.44 7.56
C VAL A 111 -13.10 6.63 6.64
N LEU A 112 -12.29 7.69 6.78
CA LEU A 112 -12.44 8.92 6.02
C LEU A 112 -11.16 9.21 5.21
N PRO A 113 -11.29 9.68 3.95
CA PRO A 113 -10.16 10.18 3.17
C PRO A 113 -9.37 11.27 3.92
N GLY A 114 -8.04 11.23 3.83
CA GLY A 114 -7.12 12.20 4.45
C GLY A 114 -6.91 12.02 5.95
N ASN A 115 -7.71 11.18 6.61
CA ASN A 115 -7.56 10.93 8.03
C ASN A 115 -6.42 9.94 8.32
N THR A 116 -5.70 10.19 9.42
CA THR A 116 -4.68 9.31 9.96
C THR A 116 -5.25 8.40 11.05
N TYR A 117 -4.93 7.12 10.97
CA TYR A 117 -5.35 6.08 11.90
C TYR A 117 -4.13 5.41 12.53
N HIS A 118 -4.31 4.91 13.75
CA HIS A 118 -3.28 4.16 14.47
C HIS A 118 -3.80 2.77 14.84
N LEU A 119 -2.97 1.77 14.60
CA LEU A 119 -3.21 0.38 14.94
C LEU A 119 -2.32 -0.02 16.12
N GLU A 120 -2.91 -0.73 17.09
CA GLU A 120 -2.20 -1.34 18.22
C GLU A 120 -2.67 -2.79 18.37
N VAL A 121 -1.74 -3.74 18.36
CA VAL A 121 -2.01 -5.17 18.61
C VAL A 121 -1.16 -5.64 19.78
N THR A 122 -1.81 -6.05 20.87
CA THR A 122 -1.11 -6.46 22.10
C THR A 122 -1.59 -7.80 22.63
N TYR A 123 -0.68 -8.56 23.22
CA TYR A 123 -1.01 -9.76 24.01
C TYR A 123 0.11 -10.04 25.01
N ALA A 124 -0.17 -9.79 26.29
CA ALA A 124 0.81 -9.89 27.37
C ALA A 124 2.16 -9.23 26.95
N ASP A 125 3.28 -9.87 27.27
CA ASP A 125 4.62 -9.44 26.82
C ASP A 125 5.04 -10.11 25.49
N LEU A 126 4.12 -10.83 24.82
CA LEU A 126 4.43 -11.66 23.64
C LEU A 126 4.19 -10.94 22.32
N LEU A 127 3.17 -10.08 22.27
CA LEU A 127 2.83 -9.23 21.14
C LEU A 127 2.73 -7.77 21.59
N HIS A 128 3.44 -6.91 20.88
CA HIS A 128 3.34 -5.46 20.99
C HIS A 128 3.65 -4.89 19.60
N LEU A 129 2.60 -4.71 18.80
CA LEU A 129 2.67 -4.21 17.44
C LEU A 129 1.99 -2.85 17.35
N GLU A 130 2.64 -1.92 16.67
CA GLU A 130 2.10 -0.59 16.43
C GLU A 130 2.28 -0.20 14.96
N SER A 131 1.35 0.56 14.43
CA SER A 131 1.47 1.15 13.10
C SER A 131 0.60 2.39 12.97
N VAL A 132 0.96 3.26 12.04
CA VAL A 132 0.18 4.43 11.65
C VAL A 132 -0.03 4.40 10.14
N THR A 133 -1.19 4.86 9.68
CA THR A 133 -1.47 4.96 8.25
C THR A 133 -2.41 6.12 7.99
N THR A 134 -2.30 6.76 6.82
CA THR A 134 -3.20 7.83 6.39
C THR A 134 -3.91 7.35 5.14
N VAL A 135 -5.25 7.43 5.14
CA VAL A 135 -6.05 7.10 3.97
C VAL A 135 -5.84 8.21 2.93
N PRO A 136 -5.53 7.89 1.66
CA PRO A 136 -5.39 8.91 0.62
C PRO A 136 -6.62 9.80 0.53
N ASP A 137 -6.42 11.11 0.37
CA ASP A 137 -7.49 12.07 0.07
C ASP A 137 -7.56 12.44 -1.41
N THR A 138 -6.66 11.89 -2.24
CA THR A 138 -6.62 12.11 -3.69
C THR A 138 -8.03 11.92 -4.28
N ASP A 139 -8.52 12.98 -4.91
CA ASP A 139 -9.72 12.96 -5.72
C ASP A 139 -9.30 12.60 -7.14
N PHE A 140 -9.79 11.48 -7.66
CA PHE A 140 -9.43 11.00 -8.98
C PHE A 140 -10.65 10.39 -9.66
N ASP A 141 -10.63 10.36 -10.99
CA ASP A 141 -11.51 9.52 -11.80
C ASP A 141 -10.70 9.02 -12.99
N PHE A 142 -11.16 7.96 -13.64
CA PHE A 142 -10.49 7.38 -14.80
C PHE A 142 -11.46 7.12 -15.94
N GLU A 143 -11.08 7.49 -17.15
CA GLU A 143 -11.76 7.04 -18.37
C GLU A 143 -11.16 5.71 -18.82
N HIS A 144 -11.95 4.94 -19.55
CA HIS A 144 -11.44 3.74 -20.18
C HIS A 144 -11.91 3.54 -21.61
N THR A 145 -11.11 2.81 -22.36
CA THR A 145 -11.43 2.37 -23.73
C THR A 145 -11.10 0.91 -23.91
N GLU A 146 -11.99 0.19 -24.58
CA GLU A 146 -11.82 -1.19 -25.01
C GLU A 146 -11.42 -1.20 -26.50
N THR A 147 -10.38 -1.97 -26.86
CA THR A 147 -9.92 -2.06 -28.25
C THR A 147 -9.88 -3.49 -28.75
N GLY A 148 -10.83 -3.81 -29.64
CA GLY A 148 -10.83 -4.95 -30.55
C GLY A 148 -11.00 -6.32 -29.90
N SER A 149 -11.90 -7.13 -30.48
CA SER A 149 -12.13 -8.51 -30.06
C SER A 149 -11.12 -9.47 -30.69
N GLY A 150 -10.26 -10.10 -29.87
CA GLY A 150 -9.73 -11.41 -30.23
C GLY A 150 -10.75 -12.45 -29.81
N PRO A 151 -11.37 -13.24 -30.72
CA PRO A 151 -12.17 -14.36 -30.26
C PRO A 151 -11.25 -15.34 -29.52
N ASP A 152 -11.69 -15.81 -28.36
CA ASP A 152 -11.04 -16.95 -27.69
C ASP A 152 -11.28 -18.25 -28.50
N ILE A 153 -10.83 -19.39 -27.96
CA ILE A 153 -11.02 -20.69 -28.62
C ILE A 153 -12.50 -21.12 -28.74
N ASN A 154 -13.40 -20.52 -27.96
CA ASN A 154 -14.84 -20.78 -27.93
C ASN A 154 -15.65 -19.76 -28.74
N GLY A 155 -15.00 -18.69 -29.23
CA GLY A 155 -15.63 -17.61 -30.00
C GLY A 155 -16.09 -16.42 -29.14
N ASP A 156 -15.74 -16.40 -27.87
CA ASP A 156 -16.06 -15.31 -26.95
C ASP A 156 -15.16 -14.10 -27.20
N LEU A 157 -15.73 -12.90 -27.11
CA LEU A 157 -15.00 -11.67 -27.40
C LEU A 157 -14.12 -11.29 -26.21
N MET A 158 -12.81 -11.24 -26.44
CA MET A 158 -11.86 -10.73 -25.47
C MET A 158 -11.33 -9.37 -25.91
N TYR A 159 -11.14 -8.45 -24.97
CA TYR A 159 -10.75 -7.07 -25.24
C TYR A 159 -9.42 -6.72 -24.58
N ARG A 160 -8.65 -5.89 -25.26
CA ARG A 160 -7.56 -5.12 -24.62
C ARG A 160 -8.11 -3.83 -24.07
N PHE A 161 -7.52 -3.39 -22.98
CA PHE A 161 -8.05 -2.30 -22.19
C PHE A 161 -6.99 -1.23 -21.95
N LYS A 162 -7.44 0.03 -22.00
CA LYS A 162 -6.66 1.18 -21.56
C LYS A 162 -7.46 1.99 -20.55
N ALA A 163 -6.89 2.24 -19.37
CA ALA A 163 -7.38 3.24 -18.43
C ALA A 163 -6.53 4.51 -18.54
N THR A 164 -7.19 5.64 -18.44
CA THR A 164 -6.55 6.96 -18.40
C THR A 164 -7.12 7.71 -17.21
N LEU A 165 -6.31 8.00 -16.21
CA LEU A 165 -6.69 8.84 -15.08
C LEU A 165 -5.99 10.18 -15.15
N ARG A 166 -6.67 11.22 -14.67
CA ARG A 166 -6.07 12.53 -14.49
C ARG A 166 -5.52 12.62 -13.08
N ASP A 167 -4.28 13.06 -12.98
CA ASP A 167 -3.61 13.29 -11.72
C ASP A 167 -3.35 14.79 -11.51
N ASP A 168 -3.37 15.22 -10.24
CA ASP A 168 -3.18 16.59 -9.82
C ASP A 168 -1.68 16.90 -9.64
N PRO A 169 -1.14 17.93 -10.33
CA PRO A 169 0.29 18.18 -10.31
C PRO A 169 0.78 18.64 -8.93
N GLY A 170 1.88 18.06 -8.47
CA GLY A 170 2.64 18.52 -7.29
C GLY A 170 2.45 17.70 -6.02
N SER A 171 1.79 16.55 -6.11
CA SER A 171 1.71 15.52 -5.06
C SER A 171 2.29 14.21 -5.59
N ASP A 172 2.91 13.42 -4.72
CA ASP A 172 3.28 12.04 -5.05
C ASP A 172 2.06 11.14 -4.75
N ASN A 173 1.44 10.61 -5.80
CA ASN A 173 0.33 9.67 -5.77
C ASN A 173 0.73 8.29 -6.27
N TYR A 174 0.14 7.29 -5.61
CA TYR A 174 0.40 5.89 -5.90
C TYR A 174 -0.90 5.23 -6.32
N TYR A 175 -0.88 4.58 -7.49
CA TYR A 175 -2.05 3.96 -8.07
C TYR A 175 -1.83 2.49 -8.35
N ARG A 176 -2.93 1.74 -8.28
CA ARG A 176 -3.03 0.36 -8.76
C ARG A 176 -4.24 0.23 -9.66
N LEU A 177 -4.07 -0.41 -10.80
CA LEU A 177 -5.17 -0.93 -11.59
C LEU A 177 -5.34 -2.41 -11.29
N THR A 178 -6.57 -2.86 -11.05
CA THR A 178 -6.95 -4.26 -11.02
C THR A 178 -8.07 -4.54 -12.02
N LEU A 179 -8.03 -5.73 -12.63
CA LEU A 179 -9.19 -6.32 -13.29
C LEU A 179 -9.73 -7.42 -12.38
N GLU A 180 -11.03 -7.38 -12.12
CA GLU A 180 -11.72 -8.28 -11.20
C GLU A 180 -12.87 -9.01 -11.88
N GLU A 181 -12.96 -10.33 -11.72
CA GLU A 181 -14.12 -11.10 -12.18
C GLU A 181 -15.26 -10.97 -11.17
N ASN A 182 -16.45 -10.57 -11.65
CA ASN A 182 -17.63 -10.31 -10.84
C ASN A 182 -18.15 -11.55 -10.09
N GLU A 183 -18.06 -12.74 -10.69
CA GLU A 183 -18.62 -13.97 -10.08
C GLU A 183 -17.78 -14.45 -8.88
N TYR A 184 -16.46 -14.29 -8.95
CA TYR A 184 -15.52 -14.86 -7.99
C TYR A 184 -14.79 -13.81 -7.14
N HIS A 185 -14.94 -12.52 -7.45
CA HIS A 185 -14.16 -11.43 -6.87
C HIS A 185 -12.64 -11.68 -6.93
N SER A 186 -12.20 -12.40 -7.96
CA SER A 186 -10.79 -12.71 -8.22
C SER A 186 -10.13 -11.57 -8.99
N VAL A 187 -9.00 -11.09 -8.48
CA VAL A 187 -8.10 -10.21 -9.24
C VAL A 187 -7.40 -11.06 -10.30
N ILE A 188 -7.72 -10.82 -11.56
CA ILE A 188 -7.13 -11.54 -12.71
C ILE A 188 -5.96 -10.79 -13.34
N HIS A 189 -5.88 -9.47 -13.12
CA HIS A 189 -4.78 -8.62 -13.57
C HIS A 189 -4.50 -7.55 -12.53
N GLN A 190 -3.23 -7.18 -12.35
CA GLN A 190 -2.89 -5.98 -11.60
C GLN A 190 -1.63 -5.28 -12.10
N GLU A 191 -1.67 -3.95 -12.10
CA GLU A 191 -0.55 -3.08 -12.45
C GLU A 191 -0.40 -1.98 -11.40
N PHE A 192 0.83 -1.60 -11.11
CA PHE A 192 1.19 -0.54 -10.17
C PHE A 192 1.90 0.59 -10.92
N ILE A 193 1.53 1.82 -10.60
CA ILE A 193 2.19 3.01 -11.13
C ILE A 193 2.24 4.08 -10.05
N SER A 194 3.36 4.80 -9.99
CA SER A 194 3.53 5.99 -9.17
C SER A 194 3.92 7.16 -10.06
N ASP A 195 3.48 8.35 -9.70
CA ASP A 195 3.90 9.61 -10.31
C ASP A 195 5.13 10.24 -9.60
N ASP A 196 5.78 9.49 -8.70
CA ASP A 196 7.00 9.79 -7.90
C ASP A 196 8.27 10.07 -8.77
N ASP A 197 8.08 10.64 -9.96
CA ASP A 197 9.15 11.23 -10.74
C ASP A 197 9.00 12.75 -10.64
N ASN A 198 9.94 13.35 -9.91
CA ASN A 198 10.13 14.80 -9.72
C ASN A 198 10.35 15.59 -11.04
N GLN A 199 10.01 15.00 -12.19
CA GLN A 199 10.11 15.56 -13.54
C GLN A 199 8.98 15.14 -14.51
N ASN A 200 7.99 14.31 -14.13
CA ASN A 200 6.85 14.01 -15.00
C ASN A 200 5.67 14.94 -14.69
N THR A 201 5.70 16.12 -15.31
CA THR A 201 4.55 17.05 -15.42
C THR A 201 3.43 16.49 -16.33
N HIS A 202 3.18 15.19 -16.30
CA HIS A 202 2.13 14.57 -17.09
C HIS A 202 0.86 14.54 -16.26
N PRO A 203 -0.16 15.37 -16.57
CA PRO A 203 -1.42 15.41 -15.83
C PRO A 203 -2.26 14.15 -16.05
N THR A 204 -1.67 13.07 -16.57
CA THR A 204 -2.38 11.93 -17.08
C THR A 204 -1.53 10.68 -16.94
N ILE A 205 -2.06 9.73 -16.18
CA ILE A 205 -1.48 8.40 -15.98
C ILE A 205 -2.28 7.42 -16.84
N GLN A 206 -1.56 6.54 -17.54
CA GLN A 206 -2.16 5.57 -18.46
C GLN A 206 -1.74 4.16 -18.08
N PHE A 207 -2.73 3.30 -17.87
CA PHE A 207 -2.54 1.87 -17.74
C PHE A 207 -2.82 1.21 -19.09
N TYR A 208 -1.95 0.31 -19.49
CA TYR A 208 -2.02 -0.37 -20.77
C TYR A 208 -2.06 -1.88 -20.54
N VAL A 209 -3.27 -2.44 -20.56
CA VAL A 209 -3.46 -3.87 -20.45
C VAL A 209 -3.45 -4.45 -21.87
N ASP A 210 -2.27 -4.93 -22.29
CA ASP A 210 -2.06 -5.51 -23.65
C ASP A 210 -2.49 -6.98 -23.75
N GLU A 211 -3.07 -7.52 -22.69
CA GLU A 211 -3.68 -8.84 -22.65
C GLU A 211 -5.18 -8.78 -22.93
N TYR A 212 -5.70 -9.89 -23.44
CA TYR A 212 -7.11 -10.04 -23.80
C TYR A 212 -7.89 -10.58 -22.60
N TYR A 213 -8.96 -9.90 -22.21
CA TYR A 213 -9.85 -10.32 -21.12
C TYR A 213 -11.32 -10.32 -21.55
N TYR A 214 -12.15 -11.17 -20.94
CA TYR A 214 -13.59 -11.12 -21.13
C TYR A 214 -14.12 -9.78 -20.60
N ALA A 215 -14.90 -9.05 -21.39
CA ALA A 215 -15.52 -7.82 -20.91
C ALA A 215 -16.76 -8.11 -20.05
N GLU A 216 -17.61 -9.04 -20.50
CA GLU A 216 -18.77 -9.46 -19.72
C GLU A 216 -18.33 -10.11 -18.41
N GLY A 217 -18.80 -9.54 -17.30
CA GLY A 217 -18.45 -10.05 -15.98
C GLY A 217 -17.12 -9.54 -15.41
N THR A 218 -16.42 -8.62 -16.07
CA THR A 218 -15.18 -8.04 -15.55
C THR A 218 -15.36 -6.58 -15.12
N LYS A 219 -14.82 -6.24 -13.95
CA LYS A 219 -14.70 -4.86 -13.46
C LYS A 219 -13.27 -4.38 -13.59
N VAL A 220 -13.13 -3.11 -13.97
CA VAL A 220 -11.87 -2.40 -13.82
C VAL A 220 -11.94 -1.56 -12.57
N CYS A 221 -10.96 -1.75 -11.70
CA CYS A 221 -10.81 -1.00 -10.47
C CYS A 221 -9.51 -0.21 -10.54
N VAL A 222 -9.58 1.08 -10.26
CA VAL A 222 -8.39 1.92 -10.02
C VAL A 222 -8.41 2.31 -8.55
N SER A 223 -7.34 1.99 -7.85
CA SER A 223 -7.14 2.36 -6.45
C SER A 223 -6.07 3.45 -6.34
N SER A 224 -6.35 4.52 -5.59
CA SER A 224 -5.34 5.41 -5.03
C SER A 224 -4.97 4.91 -3.64
N MET A 225 -3.69 4.83 -3.31
CA MET A 225 -3.18 4.26 -2.06
C MET A 225 -2.06 5.10 -1.48
N ASN A 226 -1.81 4.95 -0.19
CA ASN A 226 -0.63 5.56 0.40
C ASN A 226 0.64 4.79 0.03
N GLU A 227 1.79 5.46 0.14
CA GLU A 227 3.10 4.92 -0.24
C GLU A 227 3.37 3.55 0.40
N ASP A 228 3.11 3.39 1.70
CA ASP A 228 3.32 2.11 2.40
C ASP A 228 2.55 0.95 1.76
N THR A 229 1.29 1.18 1.38
CA THR A 229 0.45 0.17 0.72
C THR A 229 0.99 -0.14 -0.66
N TYR A 230 1.39 0.89 -1.41
CA TYR A 230 1.99 0.73 -2.74
C TYR A 230 3.28 -0.09 -2.69
N LEU A 231 4.22 0.29 -1.82
CA LEU A 231 5.49 -0.40 -1.65
C LEU A 231 5.29 -1.84 -1.18
N PHE A 232 4.32 -2.10 -0.30
CA PHE A 232 4.00 -3.45 0.15
C PHE A 232 3.46 -4.33 -0.98
N LEU A 233 2.42 -3.88 -1.68
CA LEU A 233 1.73 -4.69 -2.69
C LEU A 233 2.56 -4.88 -3.96
N SER A 234 3.21 -3.81 -4.46
CA SER A 234 4.12 -3.91 -5.60
C SER A 234 5.29 -4.85 -5.31
N ARG A 235 5.77 -4.88 -4.05
CA ARG A 235 6.81 -5.80 -3.63
C ARG A 235 6.34 -7.24 -3.55
N ILE A 236 5.11 -7.49 -3.08
CA ILE A 236 4.52 -8.83 -3.15
C ILE A 236 4.44 -9.30 -4.59
N GLN A 237 3.92 -8.47 -5.50
CA GLN A 237 3.82 -8.79 -6.92
C GLN A 237 5.20 -9.12 -7.50
N TYR A 238 6.20 -8.27 -7.26
CA TYR A 238 7.57 -8.53 -7.68
C TYR A 238 8.12 -9.87 -7.16
N ILE A 239 7.91 -10.19 -5.88
CA ILE A 239 8.36 -11.47 -5.30
C ILE A 239 7.68 -12.65 -5.99
N LEU A 240 6.37 -12.54 -6.27
CA LEU A 240 5.61 -13.59 -6.95
C LEU A 240 6.07 -13.79 -8.40
N ASP A 241 6.33 -12.70 -9.12
CA ASP A 241 6.83 -12.75 -10.51
C ASP A 241 8.25 -13.32 -10.61
N GLN A 242 9.06 -13.12 -9.58
CA GLN A 242 10.39 -13.72 -9.46
C GLN A 242 10.37 -15.12 -8.84
N SER A 243 9.20 -15.63 -8.43
CA SER A 243 9.10 -16.93 -7.79
C SER A 243 9.58 -18.04 -8.72
N GLY A 244 10.49 -18.88 -8.22
CA GLY A 244 11.11 -19.96 -9.01
C GLY A 244 12.27 -19.51 -9.91
N ASN A 245 12.60 -18.21 -9.98
CA ASN A 245 13.79 -17.73 -10.67
C ASN A 245 15.04 -17.93 -9.78
N PRO A 246 15.97 -18.83 -10.12
CA PRO A 246 17.16 -19.10 -9.29
C PRO A 246 18.20 -17.97 -9.31
N PHE A 247 18.00 -16.95 -10.16
CA PHE A 247 18.87 -15.78 -10.28
C PHE A 247 18.23 -14.49 -9.75
N ALA A 248 17.00 -14.57 -9.21
CA ALA A 248 16.37 -13.41 -8.60
C ALA A 248 17.10 -13.02 -7.31
N GLU A 249 17.38 -11.73 -7.15
CA GLU A 249 17.99 -11.23 -5.93
C GLU A 249 17.02 -11.35 -4.74
N PRO A 250 17.52 -11.69 -3.54
CA PRO A 250 16.71 -11.68 -2.32
C PRO A 250 16.09 -10.31 -2.10
N SER A 251 14.79 -10.29 -1.93
CA SER A 251 14.03 -9.06 -1.88
C SER A 251 13.30 -9.00 -0.52
N SER A 252 13.63 -8.01 0.31
CA SER A 252 12.90 -7.77 1.57
C SER A 252 11.50 -7.26 1.28
N LEU A 253 10.50 -7.80 1.99
CA LEU A 253 9.13 -7.29 1.96
C LEU A 253 9.08 -5.94 2.71
N HIS A 254 8.36 -4.96 2.16
CA HIS A 254 8.09 -3.70 2.86
C HIS A 254 7.25 -3.97 4.12
N SER A 255 7.38 -3.13 5.15
CA SER A 255 6.50 -3.21 6.31
C SER A 255 6.50 -1.91 7.10
N ASN A 256 5.32 -1.48 7.54
CA ASN A 256 5.15 -0.36 8.47
C ASN A 256 4.70 -0.78 9.88
N ILE A 257 4.71 -2.09 10.16
CA ILE A 257 4.32 -2.63 11.47
C ILE A 257 5.54 -2.69 12.38
N GLU A 258 5.60 -1.82 13.39
CA GLU A 258 6.60 -1.90 14.44
C GLU A 258 6.35 -3.12 15.33
N GLY A 259 7.42 -3.79 15.78
CA GLY A 259 7.33 -5.02 16.59
C GLY A 259 7.00 -6.31 15.80
N GLY A 260 6.65 -6.20 14.51
CA GLY A 260 6.24 -7.31 13.65
C GLY A 260 6.62 -7.14 12.19
N LEU A 261 5.79 -7.69 11.30
CA LEU A 261 5.87 -7.56 9.85
C LEU A 261 4.46 -7.36 9.29
N GLY A 262 4.38 -6.96 8.02
CA GLY A 262 3.13 -6.80 7.29
C GLY A 262 2.76 -5.34 7.07
N ILE A 263 1.47 -5.06 6.92
CA ILE A 263 0.97 -3.77 6.45
C ILE A 263 -0.26 -3.34 7.23
N PHE A 264 -0.25 -2.06 7.62
CA PHE A 264 -1.45 -1.29 7.92
C PHE A 264 -1.56 -0.18 6.88
N GLY A 265 -2.43 -0.41 5.90
CA GLY A 265 -2.51 0.38 4.68
C GLY A 265 -3.80 1.17 4.57
N GLY A 266 -3.82 2.16 3.67
CA GLY A 266 -5.01 2.91 3.30
C GLY A 266 -5.13 3.04 1.79
N TRP A 267 -6.33 2.84 1.26
CA TRP A 267 -6.63 3.10 -0.14
C TRP A 267 -8.05 3.63 -0.32
N LYS A 268 -8.32 4.15 -1.52
CA LYS A 268 -9.64 4.44 -2.06
C LYS A 268 -9.75 3.78 -3.43
N MET A 269 -10.93 3.34 -3.83
CA MET A 269 -11.12 2.65 -5.10
C MET A 269 -12.28 3.22 -5.89
N ILE A 270 -12.10 3.34 -7.20
CA ILE A 270 -13.20 3.54 -8.15
C ILE A 270 -13.25 2.32 -9.05
N SER A 271 -14.44 1.74 -9.20
CA SER A 271 -14.69 0.62 -10.11
C SER A 271 -15.65 1.00 -11.22
N LYS A 272 -15.43 0.44 -12.42
CA LYS A 272 -16.31 0.58 -13.59
C LYS A 272 -16.44 -0.80 -14.25
N ASP A 273 -17.67 -1.20 -14.57
CA ASP A 273 -17.89 -2.42 -15.36
C ASP A 273 -17.36 -2.22 -16.79
N LEU A 274 -16.74 -3.27 -17.34
CA LEU A 274 -16.44 -3.37 -18.77
C LEU A 274 -17.71 -3.67 -19.56
N LYS A 275 -17.79 -3.20 -20.80
CA LYS A 275 -18.98 -3.30 -21.66
C LYS A 275 -18.97 -4.46 -22.64
#